data_AF-A0A3S4HG12-F1
#
_entry.id   AF-A0A3S4HG12-F1
#
_cell.length_a   1.000
_cell.length_b   1.000
_cell.length_c   1.000
_cell.angle_alpha   90.00
_cell.angle_beta   90.00
_cell.angle_gamma   90.00
#
_symmetry.space_group_name_H-M   'P 1'
#
loop_
_entity.id
_entity.type
_entity.pdbx_description
1 polymer ?
#
loop_
_entity_poly.entity_id
_entity_poly.type
_entity_poly.pdbx_seq_one_letter_code
_entity_poly.pdbx_strand_id
1 'polypeptide(L)'
;MRKYNNMENKSGEAKVQKVKNWSPVWIFPIVTALIGAWILFYHYSHQGPEVTLITTNAEGIEGGKTRIKSRSVDVGVVESATLTDDLTHVEIKARLNSGMQKLLHNDSVFWVVKPQVGREGISGLGTLLSGAYIELQPGTKGSVPAQYPLLDSPPLASPDAKGIRILLEKQQGGPAVAGRSGVVPRLSRGVSGNQHLRHAETSYKLTSCSSMRRTIAW
;
A
#
# COMPACT_ATOMS: atom_id res chain seq x y z
N MET A 1 50.61 -37.08 -95.30
CA MET A 1 50.35 -36.14 -94.20
C MET A 1 48.84 -35.98 -94.00
N ARG A 2 48.26 -36.61 -92.97
CA ARG A 2 46.91 -36.27 -92.47
C ARG A 2 47.04 -35.96 -90.99
N LYS A 3 46.83 -34.70 -90.61
CA LYS A 3 46.71 -34.26 -89.22
C LYS A 3 45.30 -34.63 -88.75
N TYR A 4 45.20 -35.49 -87.74
CA TYR A 4 43.96 -35.63 -86.97
C TYR A 4 44.10 -34.81 -85.70
N ASN A 5 43.21 -33.84 -85.54
CA ASN A 5 43.19 -32.91 -84.44
C ASN A 5 42.83 -33.65 -83.14
N ASN A 6 43.67 -33.44 -82.11
CA ASN A 6 43.42 -33.88 -80.75
C ASN A 6 42.07 -33.34 -80.26
N MET A 7 41.13 -34.22 -79.90
CA MET A 7 39.96 -33.81 -79.13
C MET A 7 40.37 -33.67 -77.67
N GLU A 8 40.50 -32.44 -77.21
CA GLU A 8 40.77 -32.10 -75.82
C GLU A 8 39.50 -32.34 -74.98
N ASN A 9 39.57 -33.33 -74.09
CA ASN A 9 38.56 -33.58 -73.08
C ASN A 9 38.52 -32.42 -72.08
N LYS A 10 37.54 -31.53 -72.20
CA LYS A 10 37.17 -30.64 -71.10
C LYS A 10 36.26 -31.40 -70.13
N SER A 11 36.88 -32.08 -69.18
CA SER A 11 36.17 -32.50 -67.97
C SER A 11 35.72 -31.25 -67.23
N GLY A 12 34.42 -30.97 -67.27
CA GLY A 12 33.81 -29.93 -66.46
C GLY A 12 33.91 -30.34 -64.99
N GLU A 13 34.80 -29.69 -64.25
CA GLU A 13 34.77 -29.76 -62.79
C GLU A 13 33.45 -29.14 -62.31
N ALA A 14 32.49 -29.99 -61.97
CA ALA A 14 31.25 -29.59 -61.34
C ALA A 14 31.58 -29.08 -59.94
N LYS A 15 31.69 -27.78 -59.77
CA LYS A 15 31.80 -27.16 -58.45
C LYS A 15 30.49 -27.37 -57.72
N VAL A 16 30.44 -28.42 -56.89
CA VAL A 16 29.29 -28.77 -56.06
C VAL A 16 29.08 -27.66 -55.03
N GLN A 17 28.29 -26.65 -55.41
CA GLN A 17 27.75 -25.69 -54.46
C GLN A 17 26.63 -26.39 -53.71
N LYS A 18 26.93 -26.77 -52.47
CA LYS A 18 25.97 -27.38 -51.54
C LYS A 18 24.97 -26.32 -51.11
N VAL A 19 23.96 -26.07 -51.93
CA VAL A 19 22.83 -25.22 -51.56
C VAL A 19 22.08 -25.91 -50.42
N LYS A 20 22.24 -25.38 -49.21
CA LYS A 20 21.50 -25.81 -48.02
C LYS A 20 20.07 -25.30 -48.18
N ASN A 21 19.27 -26.06 -48.90
CA ASN A 21 17.86 -25.83 -49.19
C ASN A 21 17.03 -26.13 -47.94
N TRP A 22 16.97 -25.14 -47.04
CA TRP A 22 15.94 -25.12 -46.01
C TRP A 22 14.60 -24.91 -46.71
N SER A 23 13.73 -25.92 -46.67
CA SER A 23 12.39 -25.83 -47.24
C SER A 23 11.66 -24.62 -46.64
N PRO A 24 11.18 -23.65 -47.46
CA PRO A 24 10.38 -22.52 -47.01
C PRO A 24 9.11 -22.93 -46.25
N VAL A 25 8.69 -24.19 -46.39
CA VAL A 25 7.60 -24.81 -45.64
C VAL A 25 7.80 -24.74 -44.13
N TRP A 26 9.06 -24.67 -43.65
CA TRP A 26 9.36 -24.56 -42.22
C TRP A 26 9.23 -23.13 -41.65
N ILE A 27 8.97 -22.14 -42.51
CA ILE A 27 8.71 -20.76 -42.06
C ILE A 27 7.41 -20.70 -41.27
N PHE A 28 6.37 -21.41 -41.72
CA PHE A 28 5.07 -21.41 -41.04
C PHE A 28 5.15 -21.86 -39.57
N PRO A 29 5.75 -23.02 -39.22
CA PRO A 29 5.89 -23.44 -37.82
C PRO A 29 6.82 -22.55 -36.99
N ILE A 30 7.86 -21.95 -37.59
CA ILE A 30 8.70 -20.98 -36.87
C ILE A 30 7.89 -19.72 -36.55
N VAL A 31 7.14 -19.20 -37.51
CA VAL A 31 6.36 -17.98 -37.34
C VAL A 31 5.27 -18.17 -36.28
N THR A 32 4.55 -19.29 -36.31
CA THR A 32 3.54 -19.58 -35.28
C THR A 32 4.18 -19.77 -33.91
N ALA A 33 5.33 -20.45 -33.80
CA ALA A 33 6.07 -20.58 -32.55
C ALA A 33 6.54 -19.22 -32.02
N LEU A 34 7.03 -18.33 -32.89
CA LEU A 34 7.46 -16.98 -32.50
C LEU A 34 6.29 -16.12 -32.02
N ILE A 35 5.15 -16.16 -32.70
CA ILE A 35 3.94 -15.43 -32.27
C ILE A 35 3.44 -15.97 -30.93
N GLY A 36 3.40 -17.29 -30.75
CA GLY A 36 3.02 -17.92 -29.49
C GLY A 36 3.95 -17.51 -28.34
N ALA A 37 5.26 -17.61 -28.56
CA ALA A 37 6.27 -17.17 -27.60
C ALA A 37 6.12 -15.68 -27.27
N TRP A 38 5.84 -14.84 -28.27
CA TRP A 38 5.61 -13.41 -28.08
C TRP A 38 4.37 -13.14 -27.24
N ILE A 39 3.25 -13.82 -27.49
CA ILE A 39 2.01 -13.67 -26.70
C ILE A 39 2.23 -14.11 -25.25
N LEU A 40 2.91 -15.23 -25.03
CA LEU A 40 3.27 -15.71 -23.69
C LEU A 40 4.12 -14.67 -22.94
N PHE A 41 5.17 -14.15 -23.60
CA PHE A 41 6.03 -13.12 -23.02
C PHE A 41 5.28 -11.82 -22.75
N TYR A 42 4.45 -11.38 -23.71
CA TYR A 42 3.62 -10.19 -23.59
C TYR A 42 2.65 -10.32 -22.41
N HIS A 43 1.98 -11.46 -22.26
CA HIS A 43 1.05 -11.70 -21.16
C HIS A 43 1.77 -11.68 -19.80
N TYR A 44 2.94 -12.30 -19.68
CA TYR A 44 3.68 -12.32 -18.42
C TYR A 44 4.22 -10.94 -18.04
N SER A 45 4.71 -10.16 -19.01
CA SER A 45 5.33 -8.86 -18.75
C SER A 45 4.33 -7.75 -18.39
N HIS A 46 3.05 -7.88 -18.70
CA HIS A 46 2.02 -6.86 -18.41
C HIS A 46 1.28 -7.11 -17.08
N GLN A 47 1.57 -8.20 -16.39
CA GLN A 47 1.02 -8.50 -15.09
C GLN A 47 1.71 -7.58 -14.07
N GLY A 48 0.93 -6.82 -13.29
CA GLY A 48 1.49 -5.93 -12.28
C GLY A 48 2.08 -6.70 -11.09
N PRO A 49 2.79 -6.03 -10.18
CA PRO A 49 3.49 -6.70 -9.09
C PRO A 49 2.49 -7.31 -8.10
N GLU A 50 2.78 -8.54 -7.68
CA GLU A 50 2.07 -9.23 -6.60
C GLU A 50 2.65 -8.83 -5.25
N VAL A 51 1.78 -8.63 -4.26
CA VAL A 51 2.14 -8.32 -2.88
C VAL A 51 1.41 -9.25 -1.93
N THR A 52 2.13 -9.69 -0.91
CA THR A 52 1.59 -10.51 0.18
C THR A 52 1.34 -9.64 1.39
N LEU A 53 0.09 -9.61 1.85
CA LEU A 53 -0.34 -8.89 3.05
C LEU A 53 -0.65 -9.90 4.16
N ILE A 54 -0.20 -9.63 5.38
CA ILE A 54 -0.41 -10.48 6.55
C ILE A 54 -1.34 -9.75 7.53
N THR A 55 -2.41 -10.42 7.95
CA THR A 55 -3.34 -9.92 8.97
C THR A 55 -3.75 -11.04 9.92
N THR A 56 -4.20 -10.68 11.12
CA THR A 56 -4.86 -11.63 12.04
C THR A 56 -6.33 -11.87 11.67
N ASN A 57 -6.96 -10.95 10.93
CA ASN A 57 -8.37 -11.06 10.55
C ASN A 57 -8.60 -10.49 9.14
N ALA A 58 -9.31 -11.24 8.30
CA ALA A 58 -9.66 -10.87 6.94
C ALA A 58 -11.15 -10.50 6.76
N GLU A 59 -11.80 -10.05 7.83
CA GLU A 59 -13.20 -9.63 7.82
C GLU A 59 -13.50 -8.62 6.70
N GLY A 60 -14.46 -8.96 5.83
CA GLY A 60 -14.87 -8.10 4.73
C GLY A 60 -13.89 -8.03 3.56
N ILE A 61 -12.83 -8.85 3.55
CA ILE A 61 -11.89 -8.97 2.44
C ILE A 61 -12.24 -10.20 1.61
N GLU A 62 -12.57 -9.97 0.35
CA GLU A 62 -12.92 -11.02 -0.61
C GLU A 62 -12.01 -10.94 -1.84
N GLY A 63 -11.44 -12.09 -2.21
CA GLY A 63 -10.68 -12.24 -3.46
C GLY A 63 -11.52 -11.86 -4.68
N GLY A 64 -10.93 -11.10 -5.58
CA GLY A 64 -11.53 -10.58 -6.81
C GLY A 64 -12.49 -9.40 -6.64
N LYS A 65 -12.91 -9.06 -5.41
CA LYS A 65 -13.85 -7.95 -5.15
C LYS A 65 -13.22 -6.80 -4.39
N THR A 66 -12.37 -7.09 -3.41
CA THR A 66 -11.74 -6.05 -2.59
C THR A 66 -10.68 -5.31 -3.42
N ARG A 67 -10.89 -4.01 -3.60
CA ARG A 67 -9.96 -3.12 -4.30
C ARG A 67 -8.88 -2.61 -3.33
N ILE A 68 -7.68 -2.43 -3.85
CA ILE A 68 -6.62 -1.65 -3.19
C ILE A 68 -6.67 -0.26 -3.78
N LYS A 69 -6.77 0.75 -2.90
CA LYS A 69 -6.81 2.16 -3.28
C LYS A 69 -5.66 2.91 -2.68
N SER A 70 -5.19 3.94 -3.37
CA SER A 70 -4.26 4.91 -2.79
C SER A 70 -4.76 6.31 -3.09
N ARG A 71 -4.98 7.11 -2.06
CA ARG A 71 -5.57 8.45 -2.17
C ARG A 71 -6.90 8.40 -2.95
N SER A 72 -7.74 7.41 -2.66
CA SER A 72 -9.03 7.14 -3.33
C SER A 72 -8.96 6.67 -4.79
N VAL A 73 -7.77 6.38 -5.34
CA VAL A 73 -7.57 5.86 -6.70
C VAL A 73 -7.36 4.35 -6.67
N ASP A 74 -8.00 3.61 -7.58
CA ASP A 74 -7.79 2.16 -7.72
C ASP A 74 -6.37 1.85 -8.22
N VAL A 75 -5.60 1.12 -7.41
CA VAL A 75 -4.20 0.75 -7.69
C VAL A 75 -3.99 -0.76 -7.76
N GLY A 76 -5.02 -1.56 -7.49
CA GLY A 76 -4.93 -3.01 -7.49
C GLY A 76 -6.17 -3.71 -6.95
N VAL A 77 -6.09 -5.03 -6.87
CA VAL A 77 -7.17 -5.90 -6.41
C VAL A 77 -6.60 -7.05 -5.57
N VAL A 78 -7.34 -7.47 -4.56
CA VAL A 78 -7.03 -8.69 -3.82
C VAL A 78 -7.35 -9.89 -4.71
N GLU A 79 -6.41 -10.82 -4.89
CA GLU A 79 -6.62 -12.05 -5.65
C GLU A 79 -7.22 -13.14 -4.76
N SER A 80 -6.63 -13.37 -3.59
CA SER A 80 -7.08 -14.39 -2.65
C SER A 80 -6.77 -14.02 -1.20
N ALA A 81 -7.56 -14.57 -0.29
CA ALA A 81 -7.28 -14.57 1.15
C ALA A 81 -7.26 -16.03 1.61
N THR A 82 -6.17 -16.44 2.25
CA THR A 82 -5.95 -17.83 2.66
C THR A 82 -5.40 -17.84 4.08
N LEU A 83 -5.97 -18.69 4.93
CA LEU A 83 -5.47 -18.87 6.29
C LEU A 83 -4.14 -19.63 6.22
N THR A 84 -3.15 -19.19 6.97
CA THR A 84 -1.83 -19.84 7.05
C THR A 84 -1.97 -21.24 7.68
N ASP A 85 -1.02 -22.14 7.40
CA ASP A 85 -1.00 -23.52 7.92
C ASP A 85 -1.04 -23.58 9.47
N ASP A 86 -0.57 -22.54 10.14
CA ASP A 86 -0.59 -22.40 11.59
C ASP A 86 -1.97 -21.96 12.15
N LEU A 87 -2.91 -21.60 11.28
CA LEU A 87 -4.25 -21.09 11.59
C LEU A 87 -4.28 -19.79 12.43
N THR A 88 -3.14 -19.12 12.60
CA THR A 88 -3.02 -17.93 13.45
C THR A 88 -3.06 -16.62 12.66
N HIS A 89 -2.65 -16.65 11.38
CA HIS A 89 -2.63 -15.49 10.51
C HIS A 89 -3.31 -15.81 9.18
N VAL A 90 -3.78 -14.77 8.50
CA VAL A 90 -4.31 -14.83 7.14
C VAL A 90 -3.30 -14.17 6.20
N GLU A 91 -2.92 -14.93 5.18
CA GLU A 91 -2.15 -14.45 4.05
C GLU A 91 -3.11 -13.97 2.95
N ILE A 92 -3.00 -12.70 2.58
CA ILE A 92 -3.79 -12.09 1.52
C ILE A 92 -2.86 -11.77 0.36
N LYS A 93 -3.11 -12.40 -0.78
CA LYS A 93 -2.40 -12.11 -2.03
C LYS A 93 -3.14 -11.04 -2.78
N ALA A 94 -2.45 -9.98 -3.15
CA ALA A 94 -3.02 -8.92 -3.94
C ALA A 94 -2.12 -8.54 -5.11
N ARG A 95 -2.75 -8.15 -6.21
CA ARG A 95 -2.10 -7.73 -7.43
C ARG A 95 -2.27 -6.23 -7.59
N LEU A 96 -1.17 -5.50 -7.70
CA LEU A 96 -1.24 -4.10 -8.09
C LEU A 96 -1.28 -3.98 -9.61
N ASN A 97 -1.75 -2.83 -10.09
CA ASN A 97 -1.74 -2.49 -11.51
C ASN A 97 -0.30 -2.30 -12.01
N SER A 98 -0.08 -2.53 -13.31
CA SER A 98 1.24 -2.32 -13.92
C SER A 98 1.74 -0.88 -13.69
N GLY A 99 3.01 -0.73 -13.31
CA GLY A 99 3.63 0.55 -12.99
C GLY A 99 3.42 1.06 -11.55
N MET A 100 2.56 0.40 -10.75
CA MET A 100 2.34 0.76 -9.34
C MET A 100 3.40 0.23 -8.37
N GLN A 101 4.43 -0.46 -8.88
CA GLN A 101 5.55 -0.95 -8.07
C GLN A 101 6.29 0.19 -7.33
N LYS A 102 6.24 1.41 -7.87
CA LYS A 102 6.84 2.61 -7.25
C LYS A 102 6.14 3.06 -5.96
N LEU A 103 4.96 2.51 -5.67
CA LEU A 103 4.24 2.77 -4.41
C LEU A 103 4.67 1.81 -3.30
N LEU A 104 5.42 0.76 -3.64
CA LEU A 104 5.86 -0.28 -2.73
C LEU A 104 7.27 0.02 -2.24
N HIS A 105 7.36 0.30 -0.95
CA HIS A 105 8.60 0.59 -0.24
C HIS A 105 8.50 0.00 1.17
N ASN A 106 9.62 -0.10 1.87
CA ASN A 106 9.64 -0.69 3.22
C ASN A 106 8.77 0.10 4.21
N ASP A 107 8.60 1.40 3.99
CA ASP A 107 7.75 2.30 4.76
C ASP A 107 6.31 2.43 4.22
N SER A 108 5.93 1.63 3.22
CA SER A 108 4.55 1.59 2.74
C SER A 108 3.64 0.91 3.76
N VAL A 109 2.46 1.48 3.96
CA VAL A 109 1.50 1.03 4.98
C VAL A 109 0.18 0.67 4.32
N PHE A 110 -0.35 -0.49 4.68
CA PHE A 110 -1.65 -0.97 4.22
C PHE A 110 -2.62 -1.04 5.39
N TRP A 111 -3.84 -0.56 5.21
CA TRP A 111 -4.90 -0.76 6.21
C TRP A 111 -6.26 -1.00 5.58
N VAL A 112 -7.13 -1.66 6.33
CA VAL A 112 -8.52 -1.91 5.93
C VAL A 112 -9.37 -0.69 6.28
N VAL A 113 -10.17 -0.24 5.32
CA VAL A 113 -11.22 0.76 5.55
C VAL A 113 -12.57 0.05 5.49
N LYS A 114 -13.22 -0.03 6.65
CA LYS A 114 -14.54 -0.65 6.82
C LYS A 114 -15.56 0.34 7.40
N PRO A 115 -16.87 0.18 7.11
CA PRO A 115 -17.88 1.04 7.69
C PRO A 115 -17.91 0.83 9.21
N GLN A 116 -17.93 1.93 9.97
CA GLN A 116 -18.02 1.89 11.42
C GLN A 116 -19.31 2.57 11.87
N VAL A 117 -20.09 1.86 12.68
CA VAL A 117 -21.31 2.38 13.30
C VAL A 117 -21.01 2.62 14.78
N GLY A 118 -20.85 3.89 15.14
CA GLY A 118 -20.60 4.31 16.51
C GLY A 118 -21.81 5.04 17.11
N ARG A 119 -21.75 5.28 18.42
CA ARG A 119 -22.73 6.13 19.12
C ARG A 119 -22.68 7.60 18.67
N GLU A 120 -21.54 8.02 18.14
CA GLU A 120 -21.24 9.38 17.66
C GLU A 120 -21.75 9.64 16.22
N GLY A 121 -22.20 8.59 15.50
CA GLY A 121 -22.63 8.68 14.10
C GLY A 121 -22.11 7.54 13.22
N ILE A 122 -22.42 7.63 11.92
CA ILE A 122 -22.04 6.63 10.91
C ILE A 122 -20.82 7.14 10.16
N SER A 123 -19.68 6.45 10.28
CA SER A 123 -18.48 6.75 9.51
C SER A 123 -18.31 5.72 8.39
N GLY A 124 -17.86 6.17 7.22
CA GLY A 124 -17.65 5.27 6.08
C GLY A 124 -18.93 4.92 5.30
N LEU A 125 -19.91 5.83 5.21
CA LEU A 125 -21.11 5.62 4.38
C LEU A 125 -20.77 5.22 2.92
N GLY A 126 -19.65 5.71 2.38
CA GLY A 126 -19.16 5.30 1.05
C GLY A 126 -18.81 3.82 0.94
N THR A 127 -18.45 3.16 2.04
CA THR A 127 -18.16 1.72 2.10
C THR A 127 -19.39 0.84 2.25
N LEU A 128 -20.57 1.39 2.59
CA LEU A 128 -21.80 0.60 2.61
C LEU A 128 -22.23 0.13 1.22
N LEU A 129 -22.03 0.97 0.18
CA LEU A 129 -22.31 0.58 -1.21
C LEU A 129 -21.15 -0.20 -1.84
N SER A 130 -19.91 0.18 -1.55
CA SER A 130 -18.72 -0.36 -2.23
C SER A 130 -18.06 -1.53 -1.50
N GLY A 131 -18.48 -1.84 -0.28
CA GLY A 131 -17.82 -2.80 0.60
C GLY A 131 -16.56 -2.25 1.26
N ALA A 132 -15.90 -3.09 2.05
CA ALA A 132 -14.60 -2.80 2.61
C ALA A 132 -13.54 -2.80 1.50
N TYR A 133 -12.57 -1.91 1.63
CA TYR A 133 -11.42 -1.81 0.72
C TYR A 133 -10.13 -1.64 1.50
N ILE A 134 -9.00 -1.90 0.85
CA ILE A 134 -7.68 -1.72 1.45
C ILE A 134 -7.13 -0.40 0.93
N GLU A 135 -6.66 0.46 1.81
CA GLU A 135 -5.96 1.68 1.46
C GLU A 135 -4.44 1.46 1.58
N LEU A 136 -3.70 1.93 0.59
CA LEU A 136 -2.26 1.91 0.47
C LEU A 136 -1.73 3.34 0.61
N GLN A 137 -0.93 3.55 1.64
CA GLN A 137 -0.07 4.72 1.73
C GLN A 137 1.30 4.41 1.12
N PRO A 138 1.69 5.14 0.06
CA PRO A 138 2.98 4.95 -0.57
C PRO A 138 4.10 5.39 0.37
N GLY A 139 5.11 4.54 0.49
CA GLY A 139 6.36 4.86 1.15
C GLY A 139 7.31 5.63 0.23
N THR A 140 8.45 6.03 0.79
CA THR A 140 9.51 6.77 0.08
C THR A 140 10.88 6.14 0.23
N LYS A 141 11.05 5.15 1.11
CA LYS A 141 12.36 4.65 1.54
C LYS A 141 12.40 3.13 1.65
N GLY A 142 13.57 2.59 1.31
CA GLY A 142 13.87 1.16 1.45
C GLY A 142 13.42 0.34 0.24
N SER A 143 13.95 -0.88 0.20
CA SER A 143 13.61 -1.89 -0.80
C SER A 143 12.19 -2.42 -0.59
N VAL A 144 11.62 -3.04 -1.63
CA VAL A 144 10.32 -3.71 -1.57
C VAL A 144 10.44 -4.97 -0.67
N PRO A 145 9.84 -5.00 0.53
CA PRO A 145 9.77 -6.24 1.31
C PRO A 145 8.87 -7.28 0.63
N ALA A 146 9.08 -8.55 0.97
CA ALA A 146 8.29 -9.66 0.46
C ALA A 146 6.87 -9.70 1.05
N GLN A 147 6.70 -9.19 2.28
CA GLN A 147 5.45 -9.23 3.04
C GLN A 147 5.20 -7.88 3.71
N TYR A 148 3.94 -7.49 3.79
CA TYR A 148 3.49 -6.28 4.49
C TYR A 148 2.45 -6.61 5.56
N PRO A 149 2.51 -6.00 6.75
CA PRO A 149 1.42 -6.08 7.69
C PRO A 149 0.22 -5.27 7.17
N LEU A 150 -0.96 -5.88 7.21
CA LEU A 150 -2.22 -5.19 6.95
C LEU A 150 -2.84 -4.78 8.28
N LEU A 151 -2.96 -3.48 8.50
CA LEU A 151 -3.52 -2.93 9.73
C LEU A 151 -5.05 -2.86 9.65
N ASP A 152 -5.71 -3.06 10.79
CA ASP A 152 -7.18 -2.92 10.88
C ASP A 152 -7.66 -1.46 10.94
N SER A 153 -6.74 -0.51 11.15
CA SER A 153 -7.06 0.90 11.30
C SER A 153 -5.97 1.79 10.68
N PRO A 154 -6.33 3.01 10.24
CA PRO A 154 -5.38 3.92 9.63
C PRO A 154 -4.25 4.28 10.61
N PRO A 155 -3.01 4.44 10.12
CA PRO A 155 -1.91 4.89 10.96
C PRO A 155 -2.21 6.30 11.49
N LEU A 156 -1.88 6.53 12.78
CA LEU A 156 -2.15 7.81 13.46
C LEU A 156 -1.42 9.02 12.87
N ALA A 157 -0.41 8.79 12.03
CA ALA A 157 0.33 9.84 11.35
C ALA A 157 0.69 9.40 9.94
N SER A 158 0.23 10.17 8.94
CA SER A 158 0.77 10.08 7.59
C SER A 158 2.22 10.58 7.56
N PRO A 159 3.13 9.98 6.75
CA PRO A 159 4.50 10.45 6.57
C PRO A 159 4.59 11.93 6.14
N ASP A 160 3.60 12.41 5.38
CA ASP A 160 3.52 13.78 4.87
C ASP A 160 3.01 14.82 5.89
N ALA A 161 2.58 14.41 7.09
CA ALA A 161 2.06 15.34 8.09
C ALA A 161 3.20 16.16 8.72
N LYS A 162 3.40 17.39 8.23
CA LYS A 162 4.23 18.41 8.91
C LYS A 162 3.56 18.79 10.24
N GLY A 163 3.97 18.15 11.33
CA GLY A 163 3.44 18.42 12.67
C GLY A 163 4.46 18.15 13.77
N ILE A 164 4.33 18.87 14.89
CA ILE A 164 5.14 18.66 16.09
C ILE A 164 4.64 17.39 16.79
N ARG A 165 5.52 16.42 17.01
CA ARG A 165 5.22 15.20 17.76
C ARG A 165 5.53 15.45 19.24
N ILE A 166 4.50 15.50 20.08
CA ILE A 166 4.67 15.61 21.54
C ILE A 166 4.24 14.27 22.14
N LEU A 167 5.20 13.51 22.66
CA LEU A 167 4.92 12.32 23.45
C LEU A 167 4.52 12.79 24.86
N LEU A 168 3.22 12.77 25.17
CA LEU A 168 2.75 13.06 26.53
C LEU A 168 2.75 11.77 27.34
N GLU A 169 3.81 11.57 28.12
CA GLU A 169 3.84 10.52 29.12
C GLU A 169 2.93 10.90 30.29
N LYS A 170 1.80 10.20 30.40
CA LYS A 170 0.81 10.42 31.46
C LYS A 170 1.04 9.41 32.59
N GLN A 171 1.54 9.86 33.74
CA GLN A 171 1.36 9.11 34.98
C GLN A 171 -0.13 9.12 35.34
N GLN A 172 -0.72 7.94 35.40
CA GLN A 172 -2.09 7.63 35.86
C GLN A 172 -3.24 7.74 34.84
N GLY A 173 -3.64 6.55 34.36
CA GLY A 173 -4.99 6.00 34.53
C GLY A 173 -6.16 6.73 33.88
N GLY A 174 -6.49 6.37 32.64
CA GLY A 174 -7.80 6.63 32.03
C GLY A 174 -7.78 6.28 30.53
N PRO A 175 -8.85 5.69 29.96
CA PRO A 175 -8.85 5.19 28.58
C PRO A 175 -8.60 6.34 27.58
N ALA A 176 -7.59 6.16 26.74
CA ALA A 176 -7.25 7.09 25.67
C ALA A 176 -8.22 6.90 24.50
N VAL A 177 -9.15 7.83 24.33
CA VAL A 177 -10.05 7.90 23.17
C VAL A 177 -9.28 8.55 22.01
N ALA A 178 -9.08 7.79 20.93
CA ALA A 178 -8.50 8.30 19.69
C ALA A 178 -9.43 9.36 19.07
N GLY A 179 -8.91 10.56 18.78
CA GLY A 179 -9.62 11.60 18.02
C GLY A 179 -10.05 12.85 18.79
N ARG A 180 -9.77 12.98 20.10
CA ARG A 180 -10.11 14.21 20.82
C ARG A 180 -9.11 15.33 20.49
N SER A 181 -9.51 16.24 19.61
CA SER A 181 -8.79 17.49 19.35
C SER A 181 -8.60 18.26 20.67
N GLY A 182 -7.36 18.27 21.16
CA GLY A 182 -6.99 18.98 22.37
C GLY A 182 -7.08 20.48 22.13
N VAL A 183 -7.94 21.16 22.89
CA VAL A 183 -7.98 22.62 22.95
C VAL A 183 -6.62 23.11 23.42
N VAL A 184 -5.85 23.73 22.52
CA VAL A 184 -4.56 24.33 22.85
C VAL A 184 -4.82 25.57 23.70
N PRO A 185 -4.34 25.66 24.96
CA PRO A 185 -4.45 26.90 25.71
C PRO A 185 -3.66 27.97 24.97
N ARG A 186 -4.34 29.03 24.55
CA ARG A 186 -3.72 30.19 23.92
C ARG A 186 -2.87 30.89 24.97
N LEU A 187 -1.56 30.64 24.95
CA LEU A 187 -0.60 31.40 25.74
C LEU A 187 -0.57 32.83 25.20
N SER A 188 -1.38 33.69 25.82
CA SER A 188 -1.35 35.13 25.61
C SER A 188 0.01 35.64 26.09
N ARG A 189 0.91 35.97 25.15
CA ARG A 189 2.10 36.78 25.44
C ARG A 189 1.63 38.18 25.85
N GLY A 190 1.56 38.42 27.15
CA GLY A 190 1.41 39.76 27.71
C GLY A 190 2.72 40.51 27.60
N VAL A 191 2.80 41.45 26.66
CA VAL A 191 3.78 42.53 26.69
C VAL A 191 3.35 43.49 27.80
N SER A 192 4.21 43.65 28.79
CA SER A 192 4.08 44.64 29.86
C SER A 192 4.15 46.04 29.27
N GLY A 193 3.09 46.82 29.47
CA GLY A 193 2.94 48.19 28.98
C GLY A 193 2.01 49.00 29.89
N ASN A 194 2.61 49.54 30.94
CA ASN A 194 2.27 50.72 31.74
C ASN A 194 0.87 51.38 31.64
N GLN A 195 0.25 51.51 32.83
CA GLN A 195 -0.69 52.52 33.35
C GLN A 195 -2.02 52.83 32.60
N HIS A 196 -3.16 52.53 33.23
CA HIS A 196 -4.06 53.58 33.79
C HIS A 196 -5.12 52.91 34.67
N LEU A 197 -5.14 53.29 35.95
CA LEU A 197 -6.07 52.80 36.97
C LEU A 197 -7.48 53.35 36.71
N ARG A 198 -8.46 52.47 36.52
CA ARG A 198 -9.87 52.79 36.81
C ARG A 198 -10.52 51.66 37.59
N HIS A 199 -11.11 52.07 38.70
CA HIS A 199 -11.89 51.26 39.63
C HIS A 199 -13.03 50.51 38.94
N ALA A 200 -13.20 49.25 39.30
CA ALA A 200 -14.53 48.66 39.49
C ALA A 200 -14.39 47.50 40.47
N GLU A 201 -14.95 47.69 41.67
CA GLU A 201 -15.29 46.63 42.60
C GLU A 201 -16.07 45.52 41.90
N THR A 202 -15.75 44.26 42.20
CA THR A 202 -16.77 43.27 42.51
C THR A 202 -16.14 42.21 43.42
N SER A 203 -16.56 42.27 44.68
CA SER A 203 -16.29 41.26 45.70
C SER A 203 -16.82 39.89 45.29
N TYR A 204 -16.02 38.84 45.49
CA TYR A 204 -16.53 37.52 45.85
C TYR A 204 -15.62 36.91 46.92
N LYS A 205 -16.27 36.62 48.06
CA LYS A 205 -15.72 36.06 49.28
C LYS A 205 -14.89 34.81 49.04
N LEU A 206 -13.67 34.81 49.54
CA LEU A 206 -12.91 33.61 49.88
C LEU A 206 -13.39 33.14 51.25
N THR A 207 -14.07 31.99 51.31
CA THR A 207 -14.15 31.22 52.56
C THR A 207 -13.08 30.14 52.49
N SER A 208 -12.02 30.38 53.27
CA SER A 208 -10.91 29.48 53.52
C SER A 208 -11.31 28.41 54.56
N CYS A 209 -10.84 27.18 54.30
CA CYS A 209 -10.23 26.21 55.21
C CYS A 209 -10.88 25.90 56.58
N SER A 210 -11.10 24.60 56.85
CA SER A 210 -10.62 23.87 58.05
C SER A 210 -11.20 22.45 58.04
N SER A 211 -10.41 21.42 57.75
CA SER A 211 -9.97 20.44 58.76
C SER A 211 -11.07 19.97 59.73
N MET A 212 -11.51 18.72 59.60
CA MET A 212 -11.67 17.85 60.78
C MET A 212 -11.78 16.37 60.39
N ARG A 213 -10.87 15.58 60.96
CA ARG A 213 -10.91 14.11 61.04
C ARG A 213 -12.08 13.64 61.91
N ARG A 214 -12.66 12.49 61.54
CA ARG A 214 -13.29 11.46 62.39
C ARG A 214 -13.75 10.35 61.42
N THR A 215 -13.16 9.15 61.36
CA THR A 215 -13.08 8.03 62.32
C THR A 215 -14.46 7.57 62.83
N ILE A 216 -14.61 6.23 62.89
CA ILE A 216 -15.67 5.34 63.42
C ILE A 216 -16.32 4.58 62.23
N ALA A 217 -16.01 3.32 61.92
CA ALA A 217 -15.96 2.05 62.68
C ALA A 217 -17.34 1.47 63.02
N TRP A 218 -17.49 0.20 62.65
CA TRP A 218 -18.64 -0.73 62.73
C TRP A 218 -19.65 -0.63 61.59
#